data_AF-A0A952WSR8-F1
#
_entry.id   AF-A0A952WSR8-F1
#
_cell.length_a   1.000
_cell.length_b   1.000
_cell.length_c   1.000
_cell.angle_alpha   90.00
_cell.angle_beta   90.00
_cell.angle_gamma   90.00
#
_symmetry.space_group_name_H-M   'P 1'
#
loop_
_entity.id
_entity.type
_entity.pdbx_description
1 polymer ?
#
loop_
_entity_poly.entity_id
_entity_poly.type
_entity_poly.pdbx_seq_one_letter_code
_entity_poly.pdbx_strand_id
1 'polypeptide(L)'
;MAYESRLPYDSARIRAAAVYCSDGRIGEHFDDFLQNGLGLPRYDRVALPGGPACLAGHSEAHLEEKGVVDELQFLVEVHGLKRVVLVAHQGCAFYGTRLRLIEPRLELVQRADLVRAAAYVHKVTGLERIEAYFARTNTDARSIHFEQVQV
;
A
#
# COMPACT_ATOMS: atom_id res chain seq x y z
N MET A 1 -4.20 23.74 23.11
CA MET A 1 -4.22 22.54 23.98
C MET A 1 -3.15 21.59 23.47
N ALA A 2 -2.31 21.05 24.35
CA ALA A 2 -1.35 20.01 23.98
C ALA A 2 -2.01 18.64 24.16
N TYR A 3 -1.73 17.69 23.26
CA TYR A 3 -2.16 16.30 23.36
C TYR A 3 -0.94 15.41 23.57
N GLU A 4 -0.97 14.56 24.60
CA GLU A 4 0.07 13.58 24.89
C GLU A 4 -0.44 12.18 24.51
N SER A 5 0.31 11.49 23.65
CA SER A 5 -0.03 10.13 23.23
C SER A 5 0.09 9.15 24.40
N ARG A 6 -0.86 8.22 24.50
CA ARG A 6 -0.81 7.12 25.49
C ARG A 6 0.02 5.92 25.02
N LEU A 7 0.44 5.92 23.75
CA LEU A 7 1.23 4.83 23.18
C LEU A 7 2.71 5.01 23.54
N PRO A 8 3.41 3.95 24.01
CA PRO A 8 4.84 4.04 24.27
C PRO A 8 5.61 4.25 22.97
N TYR A 9 6.66 5.07 23.03
CA TYR A 9 7.62 5.21 21.95
C TYR A 9 8.60 4.03 21.97
N ASP A 10 8.69 3.32 20.85
CA ASP A 10 9.67 2.27 20.61
C ASP A 10 10.56 2.67 19.44
N SER A 11 11.87 2.76 19.68
CA SER A 11 12.86 3.13 18.68
C SER A 11 13.28 1.98 17.76
N ALA A 12 12.90 0.75 18.07
CA ALA A 12 13.20 -0.41 17.25
C ALA A 12 12.46 -0.36 15.91
N ARG A 13 13.16 -0.76 14.84
CA ARG A 13 12.60 -0.84 13.48
C ARG A 13 12.16 -2.26 13.16
N ILE A 14 10.91 -2.41 12.71
CA ILE A 14 10.38 -3.68 12.19
C ILE A 14 10.92 -4.03 10.79
N ARG A 15 11.53 -3.04 10.11
CA ARG A 15 12.12 -3.17 8.76
C ARG A 15 11.10 -3.64 7.71
N ALA A 16 9.86 -3.21 7.86
CA ALA A 16 8.78 -3.47 6.92
C ALA A 16 8.01 -2.19 6.62
N ALA A 17 7.62 -2.01 5.37
CA ALA A 17 6.77 -0.91 4.94
C ALA A 17 5.50 -1.43 4.26
N ALA A 18 4.46 -0.61 4.23
CA ALA A 18 3.28 -0.86 3.42
C ALA A 18 2.95 0.35 2.55
N VAL A 19 2.65 0.08 1.28
CA VAL A 19 2.22 1.07 0.29
C VAL A 19 0.75 0.83 0.01
N TYR A 20 -0.10 1.80 0.36
CA TYR A 20 -1.55 1.67 0.21
C TYR A 20 -2.25 3.02 0.00
N CYS A 21 -3.55 2.96 -0.32
CA CYS A 21 -4.32 4.17 -0.58
C CYS A 21 -4.52 5.01 0.69
N SER A 22 -4.40 6.33 0.59
CA SER A 22 -4.70 7.26 1.68
C SER A 22 -6.19 7.41 2.02
N ASP A 23 -7.06 6.50 1.56
CA ASP A 23 -8.51 6.55 1.78
C ASP A 23 -8.85 6.34 3.27
N GLY A 24 -9.31 7.40 3.92
CA GLY A 24 -9.62 7.39 5.35
C GLY A 24 -10.74 6.42 5.76
N ARG A 25 -11.54 5.92 4.81
CA ARG A 25 -12.62 4.96 5.08
C ARG A 25 -12.10 3.55 5.38
N ILE A 26 -10.85 3.25 5.00
CA ILE A 26 -10.25 1.92 5.12
C ILE A 26 -8.90 1.93 5.86
N GLY A 27 -8.39 3.11 6.25
CA GLY A 27 -7.09 3.26 6.92
C GLY A 27 -6.95 2.41 8.19
N GLU A 28 -7.97 2.40 9.06
CA GLU A 28 -7.95 1.56 10.27
C GLU A 28 -7.94 0.06 9.95
N HIS A 29 -8.54 -0.34 8.83
CA HIS A 29 -8.56 -1.74 8.39
C HIS A 29 -7.19 -2.17 7.85
N PHE A 30 -6.46 -1.27 7.18
CA PHE A 30 -5.06 -1.51 6.81
C PHE A 30 -4.18 -1.68 8.06
N ASP A 31 -4.37 -0.81 9.06
CA ASP A 31 -3.63 -0.89 10.32
C ASP A 31 -3.89 -2.19 11.06
N ASP A 32 -5.15 -2.60 11.18
CA ASP A 32 -5.53 -3.88 11.77
C ASP A 32 -4.93 -5.07 11.01
N PHE A 33 -5.07 -5.11 9.68
CA PHE A 33 -4.53 -6.20 8.88
C PHE A 33 -3.00 -6.29 8.96
N LEU A 34 -2.30 -5.17 8.86
CA LEU A 34 -0.84 -5.16 8.91
C LEU A 34 -0.34 -5.55 10.30
N GLN A 35 -0.96 -5.04 11.37
CA GLN A 35 -0.57 -5.36 12.73
C GLN A 35 -0.94 -6.80 13.12
N ASN A 36 -2.20 -7.16 12.97
CA ASN A 36 -2.76 -8.40 13.51
C ASN A 36 -2.77 -9.53 12.48
N GLY A 37 -3.06 -9.23 11.20
CA GLY A 37 -3.06 -10.22 10.12
C GLY A 37 -1.66 -10.62 9.66
N LEU A 38 -0.73 -9.67 9.54
CA LEU A 38 0.63 -9.92 9.04
C LEU A 38 1.73 -9.84 10.12
N GLY A 39 1.38 -9.52 11.36
CA GLY A 39 2.33 -9.42 12.47
C GLY A 39 3.35 -8.29 12.29
N LEU A 40 2.95 -7.19 11.64
CA LEU A 40 3.79 -6.03 11.36
C LEU A 40 3.34 -4.81 12.19
N PRO A 41 3.50 -4.82 13.52
CA PRO A 41 3.24 -3.61 14.30
C PRO A 41 4.27 -2.53 13.92
N ARG A 42 3.84 -1.26 13.89
CA ARG A 42 4.73 -0.10 13.66
C ARG A 42 5.49 -0.15 12.33
N TYR A 43 4.89 -0.76 11.31
CA TYR A 43 5.41 -0.71 9.94
C TYR A 43 5.49 0.73 9.42
N ASP A 44 6.42 0.98 8.50
CA ASP A 44 6.55 2.28 7.84
C ASP A 44 5.42 2.47 6.81
N ARG A 45 4.74 3.62 6.88
CA ARG A 45 3.53 3.88 6.09
C ARG A 45 3.86 4.74 4.87
N VAL A 46 3.56 4.25 3.67
CA VAL A 46 3.58 5.03 2.43
C VAL A 46 2.15 5.11 1.90
N ALA A 47 1.44 6.16 2.34
CA ALA A 47 0.02 6.34 2.06
C ALA A 47 -0.21 7.51 1.09
N LEU A 48 -0.80 7.22 -0.07
CA LEU A 48 -1.12 8.21 -1.10
C LEU A 48 -2.35 7.79 -1.93
N PRO A 49 -3.03 8.69 -2.65
CA PRO A 49 -4.17 8.31 -3.49
C PRO A 49 -3.79 7.20 -4.48
N GLY A 50 -4.54 6.10 -4.48
CA GLY A 50 -4.28 4.94 -5.35
C GLY A 50 -3.18 3.99 -4.84
N GLY A 51 -2.43 4.37 -3.81
CA GLY A 51 -1.39 3.54 -3.20
C GLY A 51 -0.34 3.07 -4.23
N PRO A 52 -0.17 1.76 -4.42
CA PRO A 52 0.84 1.22 -5.34
C PRO A 52 0.54 1.49 -6.82
N ALA A 53 -0.62 2.04 -7.17
CA ALA A 53 -0.97 2.35 -8.56
C ALA A 53 0.06 3.25 -9.26
N CYS A 54 0.66 4.20 -8.55
CA CYS A 54 1.68 5.08 -9.11
C CYS A 54 2.94 4.32 -9.59
N LEU A 55 3.18 3.12 -9.06
CA LEU A 55 4.33 2.28 -9.42
C LEU A 55 4.02 1.29 -10.56
N ALA A 56 2.84 1.39 -11.16
CA ALA A 56 2.37 0.46 -12.19
C ALA A 56 2.46 1.01 -13.63
N GLY A 57 3.13 2.16 -13.81
CA GLY A 57 3.42 2.74 -15.12
C GLY A 57 2.31 3.62 -15.73
N HIS A 58 1.41 4.18 -14.89
CA HIS A 58 0.38 5.10 -15.35
C HIS A 58 0.92 6.51 -15.57
N SER A 59 0.69 7.09 -16.75
CA SER A 59 1.16 8.44 -17.09
C SER A 59 0.61 9.53 -16.16
N GLU A 60 -0.61 9.31 -15.65
CA GLU A 60 -1.36 10.16 -14.74
C GLU A 60 -0.77 10.22 -13.33
N ALA A 61 0.23 9.36 -13.03
CA ALA A 61 0.87 9.25 -11.73
C ALA A 61 2.41 9.33 -11.81
N HIS A 62 2.97 9.87 -12.90
CA HIS A 62 4.42 9.92 -13.10
C HIS A 62 5.17 10.75 -12.04
N LEU A 63 4.55 11.81 -11.51
CA LEU A 63 5.17 12.60 -10.44
C LEU A 63 5.14 11.83 -9.11
N GLU A 64 4.01 11.21 -8.80
CA GLU A 64 3.86 10.34 -7.64
C GLU A 64 4.82 9.14 -7.70
N GLU A 65 5.01 8.53 -8.88
CA GLU A 65 5.97 7.44 -9.09
C GLU A 65 7.37 7.85 -8.63
N LYS A 66 7.88 9.00 -9.12
CA LYS A 66 9.21 9.48 -8.77
C LYS A 66 9.37 9.72 -7.27
N GLY A 67 8.38 10.37 -6.66
CA GLY A 67 8.39 10.62 -5.22
C GLY A 67 8.38 9.32 -4.43
N VAL A 68 7.49 8.38 -4.75
CA VAL A 68 7.41 7.11 -4.03
C VAL A 68 8.66 6.26 -4.23
N VAL A 69 9.28 6.26 -5.41
CA VAL A 69 10.55 5.55 -5.62
C VAL A 69 11.66 6.14 -4.74
N ASP A 70 11.79 7.46 -4.68
CA ASP A 70 12.79 8.13 -3.83
C ASP A 70 12.57 7.81 -2.34
N GLU A 71 11.34 7.90 -1.87
CA GLU A 71 10.98 7.54 -0.49
C GLU A 71 11.23 6.06 -0.19
N LEU A 72 10.89 5.14 -1.09
CA LEU A 72 11.16 3.72 -0.90
C LEU A 72 12.67 3.41 -0.86
N GLN A 73 13.47 4.08 -1.69
CA GLN A 73 14.93 3.96 -1.66
C GLN A 73 15.49 4.47 -0.33
N PHE A 74 15.02 5.62 0.15
CA PHE A 74 15.38 6.15 1.46
C PHE A 74 15.03 5.18 2.59
N LEU A 75 13.83 4.60 2.60
CA LEU A 75 13.43 3.64 3.63
C LEU A 75 14.30 2.35 3.57
N VAL A 76 14.68 1.90 2.37
CA VAL A 76 15.59 0.75 2.22
C VAL A 76 16.97 1.07 2.77
N GLU A 77 17.53 2.24 2.46
CA GLU A 77 18.87 2.65 2.88
C GLU A 77 18.93 2.96 4.39
N VAL A 78 18.00 3.78 4.88
CA VAL A 78 18.07 4.38 6.22
C VAL A 78 17.30 3.56 7.24
N HIS A 79 16.10 3.07 6.90
CA HIS A 79 15.32 2.21 7.81
C HIS A 79 15.69 0.74 7.69
N GLY A 80 16.49 0.38 6.68
CA GLY A 80 16.96 -0.98 6.46
C GLY A 80 15.83 -1.94 6.09
N LEU A 81 14.82 -1.47 5.32
CA LEU A 81 13.67 -2.28 4.93
C LEU A 81 14.10 -3.65 4.37
N LYS A 82 13.32 -4.66 4.71
CA LYS A 82 13.46 -6.05 4.25
C LYS A 82 12.18 -6.62 3.68
N ARG A 83 11.04 -5.95 3.88
CA ARG A 83 9.71 -6.38 3.44
C ARG A 83 8.89 -5.18 3.00
N VAL A 84 8.19 -5.31 1.88
CA VAL A 84 7.17 -4.32 1.44
C VAL A 84 5.85 -5.03 1.19
N VAL A 85 4.76 -4.45 1.69
CA VAL A 85 3.39 -4.91 1.44
C VAL A 85 2.65 -3.89 0.58
N LEU A 86 2.16 -4.31 -0.58
CA LEU A 86 1.39 -3.47 -1.50
C LEU A 86 -0.09 -3.77 -1.32
N VAL A 87 -0.93 -2.75 -1.11
CA VAL A 87 -2.36 -2.95 -0.93
C VAL A 87 -3.16 -2.04 -1.87
N ALA A 88 -3.94 -2.65 -2.75
CA ALA A 88 -5.00 -1.98 -3.49
C ALA A 88 -6.35 -2.27 -2.82
N HIS A 89 -7.36 -1.43 -3.04
CA HIS A 89 -8.69 -1.65 -2.45
C HIS A 89 -9.83 -1.40 -3.43
N GLN A 90 -10.92 -2.13 -3.26
CA GLN A 90 -12.14 -1.98 -4.05
C GLN A 90 -12.68 -0.55 -3.96
N GLY A 91 -13.24 -0.06 -5.07
CA GLY A 91 -13.88 1.27 -5.12
C GLY A 91 -12.91 2.44 -4.94
N CYS A 92 -11.64 2.26 -5.30
CA CYS A 92 -10.63 3.30 -5.18
C CYS A 92 -10.89 4.46 -6.14
N ALA A 93 -11.05 5.68 -5.59
CA ALA A 93 -11.34 6.88 -6.37
C ALA A 93 -10.20 7.29 -7.31
N PHE A 94 -8.95 6.92 -7.02
CA PHE A 94 -7.84 7.14 -7.96
C PHE A 94 -8.11 6.43 -9.29
N TYR A 95 -8.48 5.15 -9.24
CA TYR A 95 -8.77 4.36 -10.43
C TYR A 95 -10.05 4.83 -11.14
N GLY A 96 -11.10 5.13 -10.36
CA GLY A 96 -12.37 5.60 -10.93
C GLY A 96 -12.29 6.98 -11.58
N THR A 97 -11.58 7.91 -10.95
CA THR A 97 -11.58 9.33 -11.36
C THR A 97 -10.39 9.69 -12.24
N ARG A 98 -9.16 9.32 -11.84
CA ARG A 98 -7.96 9.68 -12.60
C ARG A 98 -7.77 8.76 -13.81
N LEU A 99 -7.88 7.45 -13.61
CA LEU A 99 -7.74 6.46 -14.70
C LEU A 99 -9.04 6.21 -15.48
N ARG A 100 -10.17 6.78 -15.01
CA ARG A 100 -11.50 6.69 -15.66
C ARG A 100 -11.97 5.24 -15.89
N LEU A 101 -11.66 4.36 -14.94
CA LEU A 101 -12.05 2.95 -14.99
C LEU A 101 -13.39 2.75 -14.28
N ILE A 102 -14.12 1.72 -14.72
CA ILE A 102 -15.39 1.29 -14.12
C ILE A 102 -15.34 -0.20 -13.82
N GLU A 103 -16.16 -0.67 -12.89
CA GLU A 103 -16.26 -2.09 -12.57
C GLU A 103 -16.86 -2.89 -13.75
N PRO A 104 -16.47 -4.16 -13.95
CA PRO A 104 -15.47 -4.94 -13.19
C PRO A 104 -14.03 -4.73 -13.67
N ARG A 105 -13.83 -3.91 -14.72
CA ARG A 105 -12.50 -3.67 -15.30
C ARG A 105 -11.57 -2.97 -14.30
N LEU A 106 -12.11 -2.10 -13.47
CA LEU A 106 -11.38 -1.39 -12.42
C LEU A 106 -10.64 -2.38 -11.53
N GLU A 107 -11.34 -3.36 -10.93
CA GLU A 107 -10.70 -4.36 -10.08
C GLU A 107 -9.61 -5.17 -10.83
N LEU A 108 -9.90 -5.59 -12.06
CA LEU A 108 -8.92 -6.34 -12.86
C LEU A 108 -7.63 -5.55 -13.06
N VAL A 109 -7.73 -4.24 -13.30
CA VAL A 109 -6.57 -3.35 -13.44
C VAL A 109 -5.87 -3.18 -12.09
N GLN A 110 -6.60 -3.03 -10.98
CA GLN A 110 -6.00 -2.93 -9.64
C GLN A 110 -5.14 -4.14 -9.29
N ARG A 111 -5.63 -5.35 -9.59
CA ARG A 111 -4.85 -6.58 -9.38
C ARG A 111 -3.63 -6.66 -10.28
N ALA A 112 -3.77 -6.29 -11.56
CA ALA A 112 -2.64 -6.27 -12.49
C ALA A 112 -1.60 -5.20 -12.12
N ASP A 113 -2.05 -4.07 -11.56
CA ASP A 113 -1.17 -3.01 -11.05
C ASP A 113 -0.36 -3.48 -9.86
N LEU A 114 -0.92 -4.29 -8.96
CA LEU A 114 -0.16 -4.88 -7.85
C LEU A 114 1.03 -5.72 -8.34
N VAL A 115 0.85 -6.51 -9.40
CA VAL A 115 1.92 -7.29 -10.02
C VAL A 115 2.99 -6.38 -10.64
N ARG A 116 2.56 -5.36 -11.41
CA ARG A 116 3.50 -4.40 -12.03
C ARG A 116 4.28 -3.60 -10.99
N ALA A 117 3.57 -3.12 -9.97
CA ALA A 117 4.16 -2.38 -8.86
C ALA A 117 5.15 -3.25 -8.09
N ALA A 118 4.84 -4.51 -7.80
CA ALA A 118 5.78 -5.42 -7.15
C ALA A 118 7.06 -5.62 -7.96
N ALA A 119 6.92 -5.90 -9.27
CA ALA A 119 8.07 -6.02 -10.17
C ALA A 119 8.90 -4.72 -10.22
N TYR A 120 8.24 -3.56 -10.22
CA TYR A 120 8.93 -2.27 -10.25
C TYR A 120 9.64 -1.95 -8.93
N VAL A 121 8.99 -2.20 -7.79
CA VAL A 121 9.60 -2.08 -6.45
C VAL A 121 10.85 -2.96 -6.37
N HIS A 122 10.77 -4.22 -6.79
CA HIS A 122 11.94 -5.11 -6.83
C HIS A 122 13.06 -4.50 -7.67
N LYS A 123 12.74 -4.04 -8.89
CA LYS A 123 13.71 -3.45 -9.82
C LYS A 123 14.44 -2.22 -9.22
N VAL A 124 13.73 -1.33 -8.54
CA VAL A 124 14.30 -0.05 -8.08
C VAL A 124 14.91 -0.11 -6.66
N THR A 125 14.55 -1.12 -5.87
CA THR A 125 15.01 -1.26 -4.47
C THR A 125 15.88 -2.49 -4.21
N GLY A 126 15.81 -3.52 -5.06
CA GLY A 126 16.45 -4.81 -4.82
C GLY A 126 15.80 -5.67 -3.73
N LEU A 127 14.65 -5.28 -3.18
CA LEU A 127 13.95 -6.07 -2.17
C LEU A 127 13.38 -7.36 -2.76
N GLU A 128 13.63 -8.48 -2.08
CA GLU A 128 13.10 -9.80 -2.49
C GLU A 128 11.72 -10.11 -1.90
N ARG A 129 11.44 -9.61 -0.68
CA ARG A 129 10.18 -9.91 0.00
C ARG A 129 9.15 -8.81 -0.25
N ILE A 130 8.40 -8.97 -1.34
CA ILE A 130 7.29 -8.10 -1.71
C ILE A 130 6.01 -8.94 -1.72
N GLU A 131 5.00 -8.48 -1.00
CA GLU A 131 3.70 -9.14 -0.91
C GLU A 131 2.62 -8.19 -1.38
N ALA A 132 1.57 -8.69 -2.02
CA ALA A 132 0.46 -7.88 -2.52
C ALA A 132 -0.89 -8.40 -2.05
N TYR A 133 -1.77 -7.47 -1.70
CA TYR A 133 -3.13 -7.78 -1.25
C TYR A 133 -4.16 -6.86 -1.90
N PHE A 134 -5.32 -7.41 -2.20
CA PHE A 134 -6.50 -6.66 -2.61
C PHE A 134 -7.51 -6.63 -1.46
N ALA A 135 -7.81 -5.43 -0.96
CA ALA A 135 -8.79 -5.21 0.08
C ALA A 135 -10.19 -5.07 -0.53
N ARG A 136 -11.03 -6.07 -0.30
CA ARG A 136 -12.42 -6.15 -0.79
C ARG A 136 -13.41 -5.85 0.32
N THR A 137 -14.45 -5.10 0.01
CA THR A 137 -15.60 -4.95 0.89
C THR A 137 -16.48 -6.20 0.83
N ASN A 138 -16.78 -6.80 1.98
CA ASN A 138 -17.68 -7.95 2.07
C ASN A 138 -19.11 -7.59 1.62
N THR A 139 -19.92 -8.61 1.31
CA THR A 139 -21.30 -8.45 0.81
C THR A 139 -22.21 -7.68 1.77
N ASP A 140 -21.90 -7.67 3.06
CA ASP A 140 -22.63 -6.92 4.08
C ASP A 140 -22.18 -5.45 4.20
N ALA A 141 -21.12 -5.06 3.47
CA ALA A 141 -20.46 -3.76 3.53
C ALA A 141 -19.98 -3.33 4.93
N ARG A 142 -19.81 -4.28 5.86
CA ARG A 142 -19.40 -4.00 7.25
C ARG A 142 -17.97 -4.39 7.55
N SER A 143 -17.35 -5.17 6.69
CA SER A 143 -16.00 -5.68 6.89
C SER A 143 -15.20 -5.69 5.59
N ILE A 144 -13.89 -5.65 5.73
CA ILE A 144 -12.93 -5.75 4.63
C ILE A 144 -12.23 -7.09 4.71
N HIS A 145 -12.14 -7.78 3.57
CA HIS A 145 -11.37 -8.99 3.38
C HIS A 145 -10.11 -8.69 2.55
N PHE A 146 -8.95 -9.16 3.01
CA PHE A 146 -7.67 -8.97 2.33
C PHE A 146 -7.29 -10.22 1.55
N GLU A 147 -7.35 -10.13 0.23
CA GLU A 147 -7.09 -11.24 -0.68
C GLU A 147 -5.65 -11.15 -1.20
N GLN A 148 -4.83 -12.17 -0.95
CA GLN A 148 -3.48 -12.19 -1.49
C GLN A 148 -3.49 -12.23 -3.02
N VAL A 149 -2.63 -11.43 -3.64
CA VAL A 149 -2.36 -11.43 -5.07
C VAL A 149 -0.97 -12.02 -5.29
N GLN A 150 -0.86 -12.99 -6.19
CA GLN A 150 0.43 -13.59 -6.56
C GLN A 150 1.24 -12.59 -7.39
N VAL A 151 2.47 -12.30 -6.95
CA VAL A 151 3.38 -11.30 -7.55
C VAL A 151 4.78 -11.87 -7.73
#